data_AF-A0A5E4FZD6-F1
#
_entry.id   AF-A0A5E4FZD6-F1
#
_cell.length_a   1.000
_cell.length_b   1.000
_cell.length_c   1.000
_cell.angle_alpha   90.00
_cell.angle_beta   90.00
_cell.angle_gamma   90.00
#
_symmetry.space_group_name_H-M   'P 1'
#
loop_
_entity.id
_entity.type
_entity.pdbx_description
1 polymer ?
#
loop_
_entity_poly.entity_id
_entity_poly.type
_entity_poly.pdbx_seq_one_letter_code
_entity_poly.pdbx_strand_id
1 'polypeptide(L)'
;MKLFGSGFNSSKCKETVETVVVKARFLQKKKQDEAAKLESDIASRLRAGEDPIAGPAHILIKRVIREQNVSAAYEFIEAFCDLVVDRLSTIKEVRECPENLKEGISSLVFAAKKCSHEIPELVTLRNIFRKKYGKAFVSAATNIRPNCGVDTMMIKKLADTNPQGDEKMKIVQEIADKYGIHGSWVEIAGNNCNALVKV
;
A
#
# COMPACT_ATOMS: atom_id res chain seq x y z
N MET A 1 -22.29 -37.51 14.06
CA MET A 1 -22.80 -36.36 13.30
C MET A 1 -21.69 -35.83 12.39
N LYS A 2 -21.79 -35.99 11.07
CA LYS A 2 -20.83 -35.43 10.09
C LYS A 2 -21.28 -34.01 9.73
N LEU A 3 -20.67 -32.99 10.35
CA LEU A 3 -20.81 -31.60 9.91
C LEU A 3 -19.93 -31.39 8.69
N PHE A 4 -20.47 -31.64 7.50
CA PHE A 4 -19.83 -31.29 6.24
C PHE A 4 -19.80 -29.76 6.10
N GLY A 5 -18.77 -29.12 6.65
CA GLY A 5 -18.38 -27.79 6.22
C GLY A 5 -17.88 -27.90 4.77
N SER A 6 -18.40 -27.07 3.86
CA SER A 6 -17.91 -27.05 2.48
C SER A 6 -16.38 -26.87 2.51
N GLY A 7 -15.64 -27.83 1.97
CA GLY A 7 -14.18 -27.76 1.92
C GLY A 7 -13.69 -26.48 1.22
N PHE A 8 -12.43 -26.10 1.49
CA PHE A 8 -11.80 -24.99 0.78
C PHE A 8 -11.84 -25.22 -0.74
N ASN A 9 -12.45 -24.28 -1.46
CA ASN A 9 -12.53 -24.33 -2.92
C ASN A 9 -11.29 -23.67 -3.52
N SER A 10 -10.28 -24.49 -3.83
CA SER A 10 -9.01 -24.03 -4.42
C SER A 10 -9.19 -23.37 -5.78
N SER A 11 -10.10 -23.85 -6.65
CA SER A 11 -10.38 -23.23 -7.95
C SER A 11 -10.89 -21.81 -7.77
N LYS A 12 -11.89 -21.63 -6.89
CA LYS A 12 -12.46 -20.31 -6.65
C LYS A 12 -11.46 -19.35 -6.01
N CYS A 13 -10.60 -19.86 -5.11
CA CYS A 13 -9.52 -19.08 -4.54
C CYS A 13 -8.56 -18.60 -5.64
N LYS A 14 -8.10 -19.52 -6.50
CA LYS A 14 -7.19 -19.22 -7.60
C LYS A 14 -7.76 -18.16 -8.55
N GLU A 15 -8.96 -18.36 -9.07
CA GLU A 15 -9.63 -17.40 -9.97
C GLU A 15 -9.77 -16.02 -9.34
N THR A 16 -10.13 -15.97 -8.05
CA THR A 16 -10.28 -14.71 -7.31
C THR A 16 -8.92 -14.01 -7.18
N VAL A 17 -7.87 -14.76 -6.86
CA VAL A 17 -6.51 -14.23 -6.72
C VAL A 17 -5.97 -13.71 -8.05
N GLU A 18 -6.12 -14.45 -9.14
CA GLU A 18 -5.70 -14.03 -10.48
C GLU A 18 -6.40 -12.72 -10.90
N THR A 19 -7.69 -12.58 -10.57
CA THR A 19 -8.44 -11.34 -10.81
C THR A 19 -7.88 -10.18 -9.97
N VAL A 20 -7.56 -10.41 -8.69
CA VAL A 20 -6.94 -9.41 -7.81
C VAL A 20 -5.60 -8.95 -8.37
N VAL A 21 -4.73 -9.87 -8.83
CA VAL A 21 -3.41 -9.54 -9.41
C VAL A 21 -3.56 -8.62 -10.62
N VAL A 22 -4.45 -8.96 -11.57
CA VAL A 22 -4.67 -8.13 -12.77
C VAL A 22 -5.10 -6.71 -12.39
N LYS A 23 -6.03 -6.57 -11.44
CA LYS A 23 -6.50 -5.26 -10.98
C LYS A 23 -5.43 -4.50 -10.21
N ALA A 24 -4.69 -5.17 -9.32
CA ALA A 24 -3.61 -4.58 -8.55
C ALA A 24 -2.54 -3.99 -9.46
N ARG A 25 -2.09 -4.73 -10.49
CA ARG A 25 -1.13 -4.25 -11.51
C ARG A 25 -1.63 -3.01 -12.24
N PHE A 26 -2.88 -3.04 -12.70
CA PHE A 26 -3.47 -1.90 -13.39
C PHE A 26 -3.54 -0.65 -12.50
N LEU A 27 -4.01 -0.81 -11.26
CA LEU A 27 -4.13 0.28 -10.30
C LEU A 27 -2.77 0.79 -9.83
N GLN A 28 -1.79 -0.10 -9.64
CA GLN A 28 -0.41 0.25 -9.34
C GLN A 28 0.15 1.18 -10.42
N LYS A 29 0.02 0.79 -11.70
CA LYS A 29 0.49 1.60 -12.83
C LYS A 29 -0.22 2.95 -12.89
N LYS A 30 -1.55 2.96 -12.72
CA LYS A 30 -2.35 4.20 -12.66
C LYS A 30 -1.83 5.15 -11.57
N LYS A 31 -1.50 4.62 -10.38
CA LYS A 31 -0.98 5.39 -9.25
C LYS A 31 0.42 5.95 -9.52
N GLN A 32 1.29 5.18 -10.18
CA GLN A 32 2.61 5.64 -10.61
C GLN A 32 2.50 6.79 -11.63
N ASP A 33 1.59 6.66 -12.61
CA ASP A 33 1.40 7.68 -13.63
C ASP A 33 0.79 8.97 -13.04
N GLU A 34 -0.11 8.86 -12.05
CA GLU A 34 -0.63 9.99 -11.27
C GLU A 34 0.48 10.67 -10.46
N ALA A 35 1.32 9.90 -9.76
CA ALA A 35 2.45 10.43 -9.01
C ALA A 35 3.44 11.19 -9.93
N ALA A 36 3.80 10.60 -11.08
CA ALA A 36 4.72 11.23 -12.03
C ALA A 36 4.20 12.59 -12.56
N LYS A 37 2.90 12.72 -12.80
CA LYS A 37 2.28 13.99 -13.20
C LYS A 37 2.38 15.05 -12.09
N LEU A 38 2.08 14.65 -10.84
CA LEU A 38 2.19 15.54 -9.69
C LEU A 38 3.64 15.98 -9.44
N GLU A 39 4.59 15.06 -9.57
CA GLU A 39 6.02 15.37 -9.46
C GLU A 39 6.47 16.39 -10.50
N SER A 40 5.96 16.31 -11.74
CA SER A 40 6.26 17.30 -12.79
C SER A 40 5.66 18.69 -12.48
N ASP A 41 4.46 18.76 -11.90
CA ASP A 41 3.85 20.02 -11.46
C ASP A 41 4.68 20.64 -10.31
N ILE A 42 5.02 19.82 -9.30
CA ILE A 42 5.90 20.23 -8.19
C ILE A 42 7.23 20.76 -8.75
N ALA A 43 7.89 20.02 -9.64
CA ALA A 43 9.15 20.46 -10.26
C ALA A 43 9.04 21.84 -10.93
N SER A 44 7.91 22.12 -11.60
CA SER A 44 7.67 23.43 -12.23
C SER A 44 7.53 24.55 -11.19
N ARG A 45 6.87 24.27 -10.06
CA ARG A 45 6.72 25.19 -8.93
C ARG A 45 8.04 25.48 -8.22
N LEU A 46 8.85 24.44 -7.98
CA LEU A 46 10.16 24.60 -7.38
C LEU A 46 11.08 25.46 -8.26
N ARG A 47 11.03 25.29 -9.59
CA ARG A 47 11.78 26.16 -10.53
C ARG A 47 11.31 27.62 -10.50
N ALA A 48 10.04 27.86 -10.22
CA ALA A 48 9.49 29.19 -10.03
C ALA A 48 9.86 29.81 -8.67
N GLY A 49 10.59 29.09 -7.81
CA GLY A 49 11.00 29.55 -6.49
C GLY A 49 9.94 29.38 -5.40
N GLU A 50 8.89 28.58 -5.65
CA GLU A 50 7.87 28.28 -4.63
C GLU A 50 8.49 27.47 -3.48
N ASP A 51 8.22 27.87 -2.23
CA ASP A 51 8.59 27.11 -1.04
C ASP A 51 7.77 25.80 -0.98
N PRO A 52 8.41 24.62 -0.96
CA PRO A 52 7.74 23.32 -0.98
C PRO A 52 6.98 22.99 0.31
N ILE A 53 7.33 23.65 1.43
CA ILE A 53 6.80 23.35 2.76
C ILE A 53 5.79 24.41 3.20
N ALA A 54 6.14 25.68 3.05
CA ALA A 54 5.27 26.80 3.42
C ALA A 54 4.30 27.20 2.30
N GLY A 55 4.61 26.87 1.04
CA GLY A 55 3.80 27.19 -0.13
C GLY A 55 2.76 26.13 -0.50
N PRO A 56 1.84 26.44 -1.44
CA PRO A 56 0.81 25.52 -1.92
C PRO A 56 1.29 24.13 -2.41
N ALA A 57 2.54 24.02 -2.86
CA ALA A 57 3.19 22.79 -3.32
C ALA A 57 3.16 21.67 -2.26
N HIS A 58 3.10 22.00 -0.96
CA HIS A 58 3.02 21.02 0.11
C HIS A 58 1.80 20.10 -0.03
N ILE A 59 0.70 20.55 -0.65
CA ILE A 59 -0.52 19.76 -0.86
C ILE A 59 -0.26 18.67 -1.91
N LEU A 60 0.44 19.04 -3.00
CA LEU A 60 0.81 18.12 -4.06
C LEU A 60 1.82 17.08 -3.55
N ILE A 61 2.79 17.51 -2.73
CA ILE A 61 3.77 16.60 -2.11
C ILE A 61 3.09 15.56 -1.23
N LYS A 62 2.14 15.97 -0.36
CA LYS A 62 1.33 15.03 0.42
C LYS A 62 0.58 14.03 -0.47
N ARG A 63 0.10 14.49 -1.63
CA ARG A 63 -0.58 13.62 -2.59
C ARG A 63 0.38 12.64 -3.24
N VAL A 64 1.57 13.05 -3.68
CA VAL A 64 2.62 12.16 -4.21
C VAL A 64 2.92 11.03 -3.22
N ILE A 65 3.14 11.36 -1.95
CA ILE A 65 3.41 10.36 -0.90
C ILE A 65 2.27 9.34 -0.82
N ARG A 66 1.02 9.81 -0.85
CA ARG A 66 -0.17 8.94 -0.80
C ARG A 66 -0.24 8.04 -2.03
N GLU A 67 -0.05 8.58 -3.23
CA GLU A 67 -0.10 7.78 -4.47
C GLU A 67 1.02 6.74 -4.51
N GLN A 68 2.25 7.09 -4.13
CA GLN A 68 3.38 6.16 -4.03
C GLN A 68 3.15 5.08 -2.96
N ASN A 69 2.60 5.44 -1.80
CA ASN A 69 2.29 4.48 -0.74
C ASN A 69 1.22 3.48 -1.18
N VAL A 70 0.15 3.94 -1.85
CA VAL A 70 -0.89 3.07 -2.39
C VAL A 70 -0.35 2.20 -3.52
N SER A 71 0.51 2.74 -4.39
CA SER A 71 1.19 1.97 -5.42
C SER A 71 2.01 0.81 -4.83
N ALA A 72 2.84 1.10 -3.81
CA ALA A 72 3.61 0.08 -3.10
C ALA A 72 2.70 -0.96 -2.43
N ALA A 73 1.56 -0.55 -1.87
CA ALA A 73 0.61 -1.49 -1.28
C ALA A 73 0.02 -2.47 -2.32
N TYR A 74 -0.19 -2.03 -3.56
CA TYR A 74 -0.62 -2.94 -4.64
C TYR A 74 0.45 -3.94 -5.05
N GLU A 75 1.73 -3.56 -4.98
CA GLU A 75 2.86 -4.48 -5.18
C GLU A 75 2.90 -5.58 -4.11
N PHE A 76 2.69 -5.23 -2.83
CA PHE A 76 2.55 -6.21 -1.76
C PHE A 76 1.34 -7.14 -1.98
N ILE A 77 0.20 -6.60 -2.41
CA ILE A 77 -1.00 -7.41 -2.70
C ILE A 77 -0.67 -8.44 -3.78
N GLU A 78 -0.02 -8.03 -4.86
CA GLU A 78 0.41 -8.92 -5.94
C GLU A 78 1.34 -10.03 -5.43
N ALA A 79 2.41 -9.66 -4.73
CA ALA A 79 3.39 -10.63 -4.22
C ALA A 79 2.75 -11.66 -3.28
N PHE A 80 1.83 -11.23 -2.40
CA PHE A 80 1.12 -12.15 -1.51
C PHE A 80 0.07 -13.00 -2.24
N CYS A 81 -0.53 -12.47 -3.31
CA CYS A 81 -1.40 -13.24 -4.18
C CYS A 81 -0.63 -14.37 -4.88
N ASP A 82 0.56 -14.09 -5.42
CA ASP A 82 1.43 -15.10 -6.03
C ASP A 82 1.82 -16.19 -5.01
N LEU A 83 2.20 -15.79 -3.79
CA LEU A 83 2.46 -16.73 -2.69
C LEU A 83 1.27 -17.65 -2.40
N VAL A 84 0.05 -17.12 -2.42
CA VAL A 84 -1.17 -17.91 -2.21
C VAL A 84 -1.37 -18.92 -3.33
N VAL A 85 -1.20 -18.52 -4.60
CA VAL A 85 -1.33 -19.41 -5.76
C VAL A 85 -0.32 -20.55 -5.68
N ASP A 86 0.94 -20.23 -5.39
CA ASP A 86 2.05 -21.17 -5.28
C ASP A 86 1.90 -22.16 -4.12
N ARG A 87 1.01 -21.88 -3.17
CA ARG A 87 0.81 -22.69 -1.96
C ARG A 87 -0.63 -23.17 -1.80
N LEU A 88 -1.43 -23.16 -2.88
CA LEU A 88 -2.83 -23.60 -2.87
C LEU A 88 -3.04 -25.03 -2.37
N SER A 89 -2.13 -25.96 -2.69
CA SER A 89 -2.19 -27.35 -2.20
C SER A 89 -2.03 -27.40 -0.68
N THR A 90 -1.00 -26.75 -0.14
CA THR A 90 -0.78 -26.65 1.31
C THR A 90 -1.97 -25.97 2.02
N ILE A 91 -2.48 -24.86 1.47
CA ILE A 91 -3.65 -24.14 2.01
C ILE A 91 -4.88 -25.04 2.00
N LYS A 92 -5.04 -25.93 1.02
CA LYS A 92 -6.17 -26.87 0.96
C LYS A 92 -6.09 -27.91 2.08
N GLU A 93 -4.91 -28.50 2.31
CA GLU A 93 -4.69 -29.63 3.21
C GLU A 93 -4.62 -29.22 4.69
N VAL A 94 -3.86 -28.16 5.01
CA VAL A 94 -3.61 -27.76 6.40
C VAL A 94 -4.83 -27.01 6.95
N ARG A 95 -5.30 -27.39 8.15
CA ARG A 95 -6.47 -26.76 8.77
C ARG A 95 -6.18 -25.36 9.29
N GLU A 96 -5.02 -25.18 9.93
CA GLU A 96 -4.55 -23.90 10.46
C GLU A 96 -3.69 -23.15 9.43
N CYS A 97 -3.56 -21.84 9.59
CA CYS A 97 -2.74 -21.05 8.67
C CYS A 97 -1.26 -21.33 8.94
N PRO A 98 -0.49 -21.88 7.97
CA PRO A 98 0.94 -22.13 8.15
C PRO A 98 1.70 -20.84 8.43
N GLU A 99 2.69 -20.87 9.33
CA GLU A 99 3.38 -19.65 9.78
C GLU A 99 4.06 -18.90 8.62
N ASN A 100 4.63 -19.63 7.65
CA ASN A 100 5.24 -19.05 6.45
C ASN A 100 4.25 -18.46 5.43
N LEU A 101 2.94 -18.69 5.59
CA LEU A 101 1.88 -18.11 4.74
C LEU A 101 1.03 -17.08 5.48
N LYS A 102 1.14 -17.07 6.81
CA LYS A 102 0.36 -16.22 7.69
C LYS A 102 0.54 -14.76 7.35
N GLU A 103 1.78 -14.34 7.08
CA GLU A 103 2.08 -12.96 6.69
C GLU A 103 1.27 -12.53 5.45
N GLY A 104 1.38 -13.26 4.35
CA GLY A 104 0.68 -12.90 3.12
C GLY A 104 -0.84 -13.01 3.23
N ILE A 105 -1.34 -14.07 3.85
CA ILE A 105 -2.80 -14.29 3.96
C ILE A 105 -3.44 -13.24 4.88
N SER A 106 -2.83 -12.94 6.03
CA SER A 106 -3.31 -11.88 6.92
C SER A 106 -3.23 -10.51 6.26
N SER A 107 -2.17 -10.25 5.49
CA SER A 107 -2.00 -9.00 4.74
C SER A 107 -3.06 -8.80 3.67
N LEU A 108 -3.42 -9.83 2.90
CA LEU A 108 -4.52 -9.79 1.94
C LEU A 108 -5.88 -9.57 2.62
N VAL A 109 -6.10 -10.17 3.79
CA VAL A 109 -7.30 -9.94 4.61
C VAL A 109 -7.37 -8.49 5.09
N PHE A 110 -6.25 -7.92 5.54
CA PHE A 110 -6.17 -6.52 5.94
C PHE A 110 -6.42 -5.58 4.75
N ALA A 111 -5.81 -5.85 3.60
CA ALA A 111 -6.01 -5.13 2.36
C ALA A 111 -7.48 -5.08 1.94
N ALA A 112 -8.23 -6.15 2.17
CA ALA A 112 -9.66 -6.19 1.88
C ALA A 112 -10.50 -5.16 2.66
N LYS A 113 -10.02 -4.62 3.79
CA LYS A 113 -10.67 -3.50 4.50
C LYS A 113 -10.31 -2.15 3.89
N LYS A 114 -9.09 -2.02 3.38
CA LYS A 114 -8.51 -0.75 2.93
C LYS A 114 -8.75 -0.46 1.45
N CYS A 115 -8.78 -1.50 0.63
CA CYS A 115 -8.81 -1.42 -0.83
C CYS A 115 -10.10 -1.97 -1.44
N SER A 116 -11.15 -2.26 -0.65
CA SER A 116 -12.39 -2.89 -1.15
C SER A 116 -13.14 -2.05 -2.19
N HIS A 117 -12.98 -0.73 -2.18
CA HIS A 117 -13.60 0.15 -3.16
C HIS A 117 -13.01 -0.06 -4.57
N GLU A 118 -11.68 -0.16 -4.66
CA GLU A 118 -10.96 -0.32 -5.92
C GLU A 118 -10.86 -1.78 -6.36
N ILE A 119 -10.73 -2.71 -5.40
CA ILE A 119 -10.58 -4.15 -5.63
C ILE A 119 -11.58 -4.93 -4.76
N PRO A 120 -12.87 -5.00 -5.15
CA PRO A 120 -13.90 -5.70 -4.39
C PRO A 120 -13.61 -7.21 -4.25
N GLU A 121 -12.84 -7.82 -5.15
CA GLU A 121 -12.43 -9.23 -5.08
C GLU A 121 -11.60 -9.56 -3.83
N LEU A 122 -10.92 -8.58 -3.23
CA LEU A 122 -10.26 -8.77 -1.93
C LEU A 122 -11.28 -9.13 -0.84
N VAL A 123 -12.51 -8.62 -0.90
CA VAL A 123 -13.59 -8.98 0.03
C VAL A 123 -14.00 -10.43 -0.16
N THR A 124 -14.07 -10.88 -1.42
CA THR A 124 -14.31 -12.30 -1.75
C THR A 124 -13.19 -13.17 -1.20
N LEU A 125 -11.94 -12.79 -1.40
CA LEU A 125 -10.77 -13.51 -0.90
C LEU A 125 -10.75 -13.58 0.64
N ARG A 126 -11.04 -12.48 1.32
CA ARG A 126 -11.24 -12.46 2.77
C ARG A 126 -12.33 -13.42 3.22
N ASN A 127 -13.44 -13.52 2.48
CA ASN A 127 -14.53 -14.45 2.81
C ASN A 127 -14.12 -15.92 2.61
N ILE A 128 -13.29 -16.21 1.60
CA ILE A 128 -12.70 -17.54 1.40
C ILE A 128 -11.82 -17.89 2.61
N PHE A 129 -10.91 -17.00 3.02
CA PHE A 129 -10.06 -17.23 4.20
C PHE A 129 -10.84 -17.26 5.51
N ARG A 130 -11.95 -16.52 5.64
CA ARG A 130 -12.87 -16.62 6.77
C ARG A 130 -13.47 -18.02 6.90
N LYS A 131 -13.87 -18.64 5.78
CA LYS A 131 -14.39 -20.02 5.77
C LYS A 131 -13.29 -21.03 6.09
N LYS A 132 -12.05 -20.79 5.63
CA LYS A 132 -10.90 -21.68 5.83
C LYS A 132 -10.34 -21.64 7.25
N TYR A 133 -10.01 -20.44 7.77
CA TYR A 133 -9.28 -20.24 9.02
C TYR A 133 -10.13 -19.63 10.14
N GLY A 134 -11.40 -19.33 9.86
CA GLY A 134 -12.35 -18.86 10.84
C GLY A 134 -12.42 -17.33 11.02
N LYS A 135 -13.46 -16.90 11.74
CA LYS A 135 -13.76 -15.49 11.98
C LYS A 135 -12.71 -14.80 12.86
N ALA A 136 -12.15 -15.50 13.84
CA ALA A 136 -11.14 -14.96 14.75
C ALA A 136 -9.87 -14.55 14.01
N PHE A 137 -9.37 -15.42 13.12
CA PHE A 137 -8.23 -15.15 12.25
C PHE A 137 -8.45 -13.88 11.42
N VAL A 138 -9.56 -13.83 10.68
CA VAL A 138 -9.88 -12.67 9.83
C VAL A 138 -10.06 -11.39 10.65
N SER A 139 -10.70 -11.47 11.82
CA SER A 139 -10.91 -10.33 12.70
C SER A 139 -9.59 -9.80 13.28
N ALA A 140 -8.65 -10.68 13.62
CA ALA A 140 -7.33 -10.31 14.11
C ALA A 140 -6.55 -9.52 13.05
N ALA A 141 -6.49 -10.01 11.81
CA ALA A 141 -5.82 -9.33 10.70
C ALA A 141 -6.53 -8.01 10.30
N THR A 142 -7.86 -8.03 10.16
CA THR A 142 -8.66 -6.85 9.76
C THR A 142 -8.53 -5.68 10.75
N ASN A 143 -8.35 -5.98 12.04
CA ASN A 143 -8.27 -4.99 13.11
C ASN A 143 -6.86 -4.82 13.68
N ILE A 144 -5.84 -5.39 13.04
CA ILE A 144 -4.43 -5.30 13.46
C ILE A 144 -4.27 -5.63 14.96
N ARG A 145 -4.78 -6.79 15.38
CA ARG A 145 -4.57 -7.28 16.75
C ARG A 145 -3.09 -7.67 16.96
N PRO A 146 -2.60 -7.72 18.22
CA PRO A 146 -1.28 -8.26 18.50
C PRO A 146 -1.09 -9.64 17.86
N ASN A 147 0.07 -9.87 17.25
CA ASN A 147 0.42 -11.12 16.56
C ASN A 147 -0.54 -11.54 15.41
N CYS A 148 -1.27 -10.58 14.82
CA CYS A 148 -2.16 -10.86 13.68
C CYS A 148 -1.41 -11.31 12.41
N GLY A 149 -0.09 -11.09 12.35
CA GLY A 149 0.75 -11.49 11.23
C GLY A 149 0.48 -10.67 9.96
N VAL A 150 0.01 -9.43 10.06
CA VAL A 150 -0.06 -8.54 8.89
C VAL A 150 1.33 -7.92 8.68
N ASP A 151 1.77 -7.81 7.43
CA ASP A 151 3.03 -7.14 7.09
C ASP A 151 3.03 -5.69 7.59
N THR A 152 4.09 -5.36 8.32
CA THR A 152 4.21 -4.06 8.99
C THR A 152 4.39 -2.92 8.00
N MET A 153 5.02 -3.18 6.85
CA MET A 153 5.19 -2.16 5.81
C MET A 153 3.86 -1.85 5.13
N MET A 154 3.07 -2.86 4.80
CA MET A 154 1.73 -2.71 4.24
C MET A 154 0.81 -1.92 5.18
N ILE A 155 0.86 -2.16 6.50
CA ILE A 155 0.12 -1.35 7.49
C ILE A 155 0.51 0.12 7.38
N LYS A 156 1.82 0.41 7.38
CA LYS A 156 2.33 1.79 7.28
C LYS A 156 1.91 2.45 5.98
N LYS A 157 2.01 1.75 4.85
CA LYS A 157 1.65 2.26 3.51
C LYS A 157 0.15 2.53 3.35
N LEU A 158 -0.72 1.71 3.95
CA LEU A 158 -2.18 1.87 3.92
C LEU A 158 -2.73 2.64 5.13
N ALA A 159 -1.86 3.23 5.95
CA ALA A 159 -2.27 4.09 7.05
C ALA A 159 -2.73 5.45 6.51
N ASP A 160 -3.85 5.95 7.04
CA ASP A 160 -4.31 7.30 6.73
C ASP A 160 -3.64 8.27 7.71
N THR A 161 -2.34 8.46 7.53
CA THR A 161 -1.52 9.36 8.35
C THR A 161 -1.09 10.55 7.52
N ASN A 162 -1.09 11.73 8.15
CA ASN A 162 -0.52 12.91 7.52
C ASN A 162 1.01 12.79 7.50
N PRO A 163 1.67 12.94 6.33
CA PRO A 163 3.12 12.84 6.25
C PRO A 163 3.83 13.89 7.11
N GLN A 164 4.93 13.48 7.74
CA GLN A 164 5.76 14.34 8.57
C GLN A 164 6.62 15.30 7.72
N GLY A 165 7.26 16.29 8.36
CA GLY A 165 8.14 17.25 7.69
C GLY A 165 9.25 16.54 6.89
N ASP A 166 9.95 15.62 7.55
CA ASP A 166 11.07 14.87 6.96
C ASP A 166 10.64 14.03 5.75
N GLU A 167 9.47 13.39 5.80
CA GLU A 167 8.94 12.60 4.67
C GLU A 167 8.64 13.49 3.46
N LYS A 168 8.09 14.69 3.69
CA LYS A 168 7.86 15.66 2.61
C LYS A 168 9.18 16.15 2.04
N MET A 169 10.15 16.49 2.88
CA MET A 169 11.46 16.97 2.43
C MET A 169 12.21 15.90 1.64
N LYS A 170 12.09 14.63 2.03
CA LYS A 170 12.63 13.52 1.24
C LYS A 170 12.06 13.49 -0.18
N ILE A 171 10.74 13.61 -0.33
CA ILE A 171 10.10 13.66 -1.66
C ILE A 171 10.54 14.89 -2.46
N VAL A 172 10.66 16.05 -1.81
CA VAL A 172 11.15 17.27 -2.46
C VAL A 172 12.55 17.06 -3.02
N GLN A 173 13.44 16.44 -2.24
CA GLN A 173 14.80 16.13 -2.69
C GLN A 173 14.80 15.14 -3.85
N GLU A 174 14.03 14.04 -3.76
CA GLU A 174 13.91 13.06 -4.84
C GLU A 174 13.40 13.69 -6.15
N ILE A 175 12.42 14.60 -6.08
CA ILE A 175 11.93 15.35 -7.24
C ILE A 175 13.01 16.32 -7.75
N ALA A 176 13.66 17.07 -6.87
CA ALA A 176 14.70 18.01 -7.24
C ALA A 176 15.83 17.32 -8.01
N ASP A 177 16.31 16.18 -7.50
CA ASP A 177 17.35 15.36 -8.12
C ASP A 177 16.88 14.84 -9.49
N LYS A 178 15.67 14.26 -9.56
CA LYS A 178 15.08 13.71 -10.80
C LYS A 178 14.95 14.75 -11.91
N TYR A 179 14.65 16.00 -11.56
CA TYR A 179 14.37 17.07 -12.51
C TYR A 179 15.52 18.09 -12.65
N GLY A 180 16.69 17.80 -12.06
CA GLY A 180 17.89 18.63 -12.14
C GLY A 180 17.73 20.01 -11.49
N ILE A 181 16.93 20.13 -10.45
CA ILE A 181 16.71 21.39 -9.73
C ILE A 181 17.76 21.50 -8.64
N HIS A 182 18.72 22.41 -8.81
CA HIS A 182 19.83 22.59 -7.89
C HIS A 182 19.48 23.70 -6.89
N GLY A 183 19.53 23.39 -5.59
CA GLY A 183 19.30 24.35 -4.52
C GLY A 183 19.40 23.69 -3.15
N SER A 184 19.82 24.44 -2.12
CA SER A 184 19.84 23.96 -0.74
C SER A 184 18.54 24.38 -0.04
N TRP A 185 17.72 23.42 0.35
CA TRP A 185 16.51 23.64 1.14
C TRP A 185 16.90 23.74 2.62
N VAL A 186 17.16 24.95 3.10
CA VAL A 186 17.58 25.16 4.49
C VAL A 186 16.36 25.52 5.34
N GLU A 187 16.19 24.79 6.45
CA GLU A 187 15.25 25.14 7.50
C GLU A 187 15.74 26.43 8.19
N ILE A 188 15.06 27.55 7.96
CA ILE A 188 15.46 28.82 8.58
C ILE A 188 15.01 28.77 10.04
N ALA A 189 15.94 28.51 10.95
CA ALA A 189 15.67 28.52 12.39
C ALA A 189 14.98 29.84 12.80
N GLY A 190 13.71 29.74 13.22
CA GLY A 190 12.92 30.86 13.72
C GLY A 190 11.76 31.33 12.83
N ASN A 191 11.62 30.84 11.60
CA ASN A 191 10.41 31.01 10.79
C ASN A 191 10.15 29.74 9.98
N ASN A 192 8.90 29.31 9.92
CA ASN A 192 8.45 28.03 9.34
C ASN A 192 8.53 28.00 7.78
N CYS A 193 9.60 28.56 7.20
CA CYS A 193 9.82 28.72 5.76
C CYS A 193 11.20 28.19 5.35
N ASN A 194 11.23 27.42 4.25
CA ASN A 194 12.45 26.91 3.61
C ASN A 194 12.67 27.69 2.31
N ALA A 195 13.68 28.56 2.27
CA ALA A 195 14.05 29.25 1.04
C ALA A 195 14.94 28.35 0.14
N LEU A 196 14.71 28.39 -1.17
CA LEU A 196 15.72 27.97 -2.15
C LEU A 196 16.88 28.95 -2.10
N VAL A 197 17.97 28.56 -1.46
CA VAL A 197 19.24 29.25 -1.66
C VAL A 197 19.90 28.62 -2.88
N LYS A 198 19.94 29.35 -4.00
CA LYS A 198 20.80 29.02 -5.13
C LYS A 198 22.24 29.19 -4.66
N VAL A 199 23.02 28.12 -4.69
CA VAL A 199 24.48 28.17 -4.56
C VAL A 199 25.06 28.50 -5.93
#